data_AF-A0A1Y1ZQV2-F1
#
_entry.id   AF-A0A1Y1ZQV2-F1
#
_cell.length_a   1.000
_cell.length_b   1.000
_cell.length_c   1.000
_cell.angle_alpha   90.00
_cell.angle_beta   90.00
_cell.angle_gamma   90.00
#
_symmetry.space_group_name_H-M   'P 1'
#
loop_
_entity.id
_entity.type
_entity.pdbx_description
1 polymer ?
#
loop_
_entity_poly.entity_id
_entity_poly.type
_entity_poly.pdbx_seq_one_letter_code
_entity_poly.pdbx_strand_id
1 'polypeptide(L)'
;MCGPEHGICPGTSCCSQYGYCGKTDAHCGVGCQSEFGKCNKASSTNIKSSTKTSISKKTISTKKTTTTTKKASTTVKLSTNGLCGAKNGACPNGECCSQYGYCGSSADHCGTGCQSEFGKCGSVSKETVSGFKYYDSCIEKNQWALTFDDGPYKFDMELLDLLKKKNVKATFFINGANVMDIKTTEAKNIIQRMNKDGHIVASHTWSHSNISEISKSELIKEMTLLEDYIYKYIGKKPAFMRPPYGAGDGDVEIAKTLKSLGYTAACMWNVDTLDWDKTGNVDYALGEFKKYLGKPILSLNHNFYGDISKKSLLTLIEAEIDYMHSKGYVNVTMDKCLGLKAYQ
;
A
#
# COMPACT_ATOMS: atom_id res chain seq x y z
N MET A 1 -5.08 20.37 -15.79
CA MET A 1 -3.74 20.33 -15.16
C MET A 1 -3.06 21.67 -15.40
N CYS A 2 -1.99 21.96 -14.68
CA CYS A 2 -1.21 23.20 -14.77
C CYS A 2 0.27 22.91 -14.52
N GLY A 3 1.15 23.82 -14.94
CA GLY A 3 2.60 23.64 -14.84
C GLY A 3 3.31 23.95 -16.16
N PRO A 4 4.64 23.76 -16.23
CA PRO A 4 5.45 24.12 -17.39
C PRO A 4 4.96 23.52 -18.71
N GLU A 5 4.43 22.29 -18.66
CA GLU A 5 3.94 21.56 -19.85
C GLU A 5 2.42 21.71 -20.08
N HIS A 6 1.69 22.29 -19.12
CA HIS A 6 0.22 22.29 -19.11
C HIS A 6 -0.41 23.68 -18.96
N GLY A 7 0.39 24.72 -18.78
CA GLY A 7 -0.07 26.12 -18.76
C GLY A 7 -0.70 26.56 -17.44
N ILE A 8 -1.37 27.72 -17.48
CA ILE A 8 -1.90 28.43 -16.32
C ILE A 8 -3.33 27.95 -16.02
N CYS A 9 -3.67 27.83 -14.73
CA CYS A 9 -5.02 27.50 -14.31
C CYS A 9 -6.06 28.58 -14.70
N PRO A 10 -7.26 28.17 -15.16
CA PRO A 10 -8.30 29.12 -15.52
C PRO A 10 -8.90 29.86 -14.31
N GLY A 11 -9.12 31.16 -14.47
CA GLY A 11 -9.76 32.03 -13.48
C GLY A 11 -8.85 32.47 -12.33
N THR A 12 -9.37 32.47 -11.10
CA THR A 12 -8.61 32.79 -9.88
C THR A 12 -8.03 31.56 -9.18
N SER A 13 -7.89 30.44 -9.89
CA SER A 13 -7.48 29.16 -9.34
C SER A 13 -5.96 29.08 -9.14
N CYS A 14 -5.54 28.28 -8.18
CA CYS A 14 -4.15 28.01 -7.83
C CYS A 14 -3.64 26.76 -8.52
N CYS A 15 -2.33 26.69 -8.75
CA CYS A 15 -1.67 25.50 -9.30
C CYS A 15 -0.89 24.79 -8.20
N SER A 16 -1.29 23.57 -7.84
CA SER A 16 -0.62 22.80 -6.79
C SER A 16 0.79 22.35 -7.19
N GLN A 17 1.59 21.90 -6.22
CA GLN A 17 2.91 21.29 -6.50
C GLN A 17 2.84 20.04 -7.39
N TYR A 18 1.66 19.42 -7.51
CA TYR A 18 1.42 18.22 -8.31
C TYR A 18 0.80 18.53 -9.69
N GLY A 19 0.70 19.81 -10.07
CA GLY A 19 0.23 20.22 -11.39
C GLY A 19 -1.29 20.17 -11.59
N TYR A 20 -2.06 20.35 -10.52
CA TYR A 20 -3.53 20.40 -10.57
C TYR A 20 -4.06 21.79 -10.24
N CYS A 21 -5.15 22.16 -10.91
CA CYS A 21 -5.83 23.43 -10.68
C CYS A 21 -6.90 23.30 -9.61
N GLY A 22 -6.89 24.19 -8.61
CA GLY A 22 -7.92 24.22 -7.58
C GLY A 22 -7.88 25.49 -6.75
N LYS A 23 -8.90 25.70 -5.91
CA LYS A 23 -9.04 26.91 -5.06
C LYS A 23 -8.86 26.63 -3.56
N THR A 24 -8.49 25.41 -3.20
CA THR A 24 -8.32 25.00 -1.79
C THR A 24 -6.87 25.20 -1.34
N ASP A 25 -6.61 25.16 -0.03
CA ASP A 25 -5.26 25.31 0.52
C ASP A 25 -4.26 24.25 0.02
N ALA A 26 -4.73 23.05 -0.34
CA ALA A 26 -3.90 22.03 -0.99
C ALA A 26 -3.37 22.46 -2.37
N HIS A 27 -4.05 23.40 -3.03
CA HIS A 27 -3.65 23.97 -4.32
C HIS A 27 -2.98 25.34 -4.17
N CYS A 28 -3.40 26.13 -3.18
CA CYS A 28 -2.99 27.52 -3.00
C CYS A 28 -1.89 27.72 -1.94
N GLY A 29 -1.61 26.70 -1.13
CA GLY A 29 -0.68 26.73 -0.01
C GLY A 29 0.75 26.34 -0.38
N VAL A 30 1.43 25.59 0.50
CA VAL A 30 2.85 25.21 0.34
C VAL A 30 3.06 24.42 -0.94
N GLY A 31 4.04 24.85 -1.75
CA GLY A 31 4.36 24.23 -3.04
C GLY A 31 3.47 24.69 -4.20
N CYS A 32 2.56 25.65 -3.98
CA CYS A 32 1.81 26.25 -5.09
C CYS A 32 2.75 26.92 -6.10
N GLN A 33 2.56 26.61 -7.38
CA GLN A 33 3.37 27.09 -8.49
C GLN A 33 2.85 28.45 -8.96
N SER A 34 3.47 29.54 -8.48
CA SER A 34 2.98 30.91 -8.69
C SER A 34 3.04 31.41 -10.13
N GLU A 35 3.83 30.76 -11.00
CA GLU A 35 3.86 31.05 -12.44
C GLU A 35 2.64 30.49 -13.19
N PHE A 36 1.96 29.50 -12.63
CA PHE A 36 0.86 28.77 -13.26
C PHE A 36 -0.48 28.89 -12.50
N GLY A 37 -0.53 29.66 -11.41
CA GLY A 37 -1.75 29.93 -10.63
C GLY A 37 -1.56 30.97 -9.52
N LYS A 38 -2.66 31.37 -8.84
CA LYS A 38 -2.64 32.44 -7.82
C LYS A 38 -2.38 31.91 -6.40
N CYS A 39 -1.13 31.77 -6.01
CA CYS A 39 -0.77 31.24 -4.68
C CYS A 39 -1.01 32.22 -3.53
N ASN A 40 -1.32 31.69 -2.34
CA ASN A 40 -1.46 32.48 -1.12
C ASN A 40 -0.08 32.90 -0.61
N LYS A 41 0.15 34.21 -0.40
CA LYS A 41 1.39 34.69 0.21
C LYS A 41 1.36 34.44 1.73
N ALA A 42 2.11 33.45 2.20
CA ALA A 42 2.57 33.40 3.58
C ALA A 42 3.99 32.82 3.67
N SER A 43 4.90 33.73 4.01
CA SER A 43 6.25 33.64 4.57
C SER A 43 7.00 32.30 4.55
N SER A 44 8.13 32.34 3.85
CA SER A 44 9.38 31.72 4.26
C SER A 44 9.66 31.92 5.75
N THR A 45 9.94 30.86 6.50
CA THR A 45 10.91 30.91 7.60
C THR A 45 11.33 29.50 8.04
N ASN A 46 12.64 29.33 8.04
CA ASN A 46 13.40 28.23 8.62
C ASN A 46 12.97 27.91 10.06
N ILE A 47 12.94 26.62 10.42
CA ILE A 47 13.04 26.21 11.82
C ILE A 47 14.23 25.27 11.96
N LYS A 48 15.36 25.85 12.39
CA LYS A 48 16.45 25.15 13.07
C LYS A 48 16.16 25.09 14.57
N SER A 49 16.47 23.93 15.14
CA SER A 49 17.04 23.67 16.47
C SER A 49 16.38 24.29 17.71
N SER A 50 15.85 23.38 18.53
CA SER A 50 15.40 23.59 19.91
C SER A 50 16.52 24.01 20.86
N THR A 51 16.23 24.99 21.73
CA THR A 51 16.98 25.26 22.97
C THR A 51 16.04 25.07 24.17
N LYS A 52 16.54 24.36 25.18
CA LYS A 52 15.92 24.16 26.51
C LYS A 52 15.73 25.50 27.22
N THR A 53 14.65 25.67 27.99
CA THR A 53 14.67 26.13 29.41
C THR A 53 13.33 25.80 30.09
N SER A 54 13.36 25.78 31.42
CA SER A 54 12.60 25.05 32.42
C SER A 54 11.43 25.78 33.11
N ILE A 55 10.45 24.97 33.55
CA ILE A 55 9.65 25.00 34.80
C ILE A 55 8.71 26.21 35.07
N SER A 56 7.40 25.94 35.18
CA SER A 56 6.67 26.10 36.45
C SER A 56 5.33 25.35 36.45
N LYS A 57 5.16 24.48 37.44
CA LYS A 57 3.91 23.78 37.76
C LYS A 57 2.94 24.77 38.41
N LYS A 58 1.72 24.86 37.88
CA LYS A 58 0.58 25.37 38.64
C LYS A 58 -0.61 24.42 38.50
N THR A 59 -0.82 23.65 39.57
CA THR A 59 -1.97 22.79 39.79
C THR A 59 -3.21 23.67 39.97
N ILE A 60 -4.22 23.52 39.11
CA ILE A 60 -5.56 24.07 39.35
C ILE A 60 -6.56 22.93 39.20
N SER A 61 -7.13 22.56 40.34
CA SER A 61 -8.28 21.68 40.48
C SER A 61 -9.55 22.50 40.30
N THR A 62 -10.37 22.19 39.29
CA THR A 62 -11.78 22.61 39.27
C THR A 62 -12.68 21.61 38.55
N LYS A 63 -13.41 20.86 39.40
CA LYS A 63 -14.84 20.50 39.32
C LYS A 63 -15.41 19.96 37.99
N LYS A 64 -15.67 18.66 38.01
CA LYS A 64 -16.52 17.90 37.09
C LYS A 64 -17.98 18.36 37.26
N THR A 65 -18.50 19.09 36.30
CA THR A 65 -19.95 19.40 36.22
C THR A 65 -20.60 18.39 35.29
N THR A 66 -21.37 17.48 35.87
CA THR A 66 -22.18 16.50 35.14
C THR A 66 -23.50 17.18 34.78
N THR A 67 -23.62 17.62 33.52
CA THR A 67 -24.89 18.09 32.98
C THR A 67 -25.48 16.99 32.12
N THR A 68 -26.48 16.29 32.67
CA THR A 68 -27.37 15.40 31.93
C THR A 68 -28.28 16.24 31.03
N THR A 69 -28.09 16.16 29.72
CA THR A 69 -29.10 16.58 28.75
C THR A 69 -29.52 15.43 27.84
N LYS A 70 -30.82 15.39 27.65
CA LYS A 70 -31.64 14.29 27.13
C LYS A 70 -31.47 14.18 25.61
N LYS A 71 -31.26 12.94 25.15
CA LYS A 71 -31.11 12.49 23.76
C LYS A 71 -32.26 12.98 22.86
N ALA A 72 -31.93 13.77 21.85
CA ALA A 72 -32.79 14.01 20.69
C ALA A 72 -32.26 13.17 19.52
N SER A 73 -33.10 12.27 19.01
CA SER A 73 -32.81 11.38 17.89
C SER A 73 -33.01 12.14 16.57
N THR A 74 -31.97 12.77 16.07
CA THR A 74 -31.90 13.24 14.68
C THR A 74 -31.19 12.18 13.84
N THR A 75 -31.87 11.70 12.81
CA THR A 75 -31.28 10.80 11.81
C THR A 75 -30.19 11.56 11.07
N VAL A 76 -28.94 11.43 11.48
CA VAL A 76 -27.80 12.12 10.87
C VAL A 76 -27.63 11.60 9.44
N LYS A 77 -27.73 12.50 8.45
CA LYS A 77 -27.54 12.17 7.03
C LYS A 77 -26.14 11.59 6.83
N LEU A 78 -26.02 10.54 6.00
CA LEU A 78 -24.72 9.94 5.68
C LEU A 78 -24.01 10.76 4.59
N SER A 79 -22.71 11.01 4.78
CA SER A 79 -21.86 11.65 3.80
C SER A 79 -21.63 10.74 2.59
N THR A 80 -21.66 11.33 1.40
CA THR A 80 -21.38 10.65 0.12
C THR A 80 -20.22 11.30 -0.64
N ASN A 81 -19.54 12.27 -0.02
CA ASN A 81 -18.49 13.08 -0.67
C ASN A 81 -17.19 13.13 0.15
N GLY A 82 -17.05 12.25 1.15
CA GLY A 82 -15.87 12.19 2.02
C GLY A 82 -15.75 13.34 3.03
N LEU A 83 -16.71 14.26 3.07
CA LEU A 83 -16.76 15.34 4.06
C LEU A 83 -17.74 15.00 5.18
N CYS A 84 -17.46 15.43 6.40
CA CYS A 84 -18.33 15.19 7.55
C CYS A 84 -18.48 16.45 8.40
N GLY A 85 -19.34 16.37 9.41
CA GLY A 85 -19.66 17.48 10.30
C GLY A 85 -21.10 17.96 10.11
N ALA A 86 -21.50 18.97 10.89
CA ALA A 86 -22.88 19.46 10.94
C ALA A 86 -23.52 19.80 9.58
N LYS A 87 -22.71 20.16 8.58
CA LYS A 87 -23.16 20.49 7.22
C LYS A 87 -23.18 19.29 6.26
N ASN A 88 -22.29 18.33 6.45
CA ASN A 88 -22.03 17.25 5.49
C ASN A 88 -22.53 15.88 5.96
N GLY A 89 -22.92 15.77 7.22
CA GLY A 89 -23.43 14.53 7.80
C GLY A 89 -22.35 13.66 8.43
N ALA A 90 -22.73 12.43 8.77
CA ALA A 90 -21.85 11.44 9.38
C ALA A 90 -21.05 10.66 8.33
N CYS A 91 -19.85 10.22 8.69
CA CYS A 91 -19.07 9.37 7.81
C CYS A 91 -19.68 7.99 7.61
N PRO A 92 -19.64 7.45 6.37
CA PRO A 92 -20.07 6.08 6.09
C PRO A 92 -19.14 5.04 6.72
N ASN A 93 -19.57 3.78 6.72
CA ASN A 93 -18.73 2.60 7.01
C ASN A 93 -18.00 2.61 8.36
N GLY A 94 -18.45 3.40 9.33
CA GLY A 94 -17.85 3.47 10.66
C GLY A 94 -16.54 4.26 10.71
N GLU A 95 -16.25 5.07 9.70
CA GLU A 95 -15.10 5.97 9.65
C GLU A 95 -15.21 7.09 10.71
N CYS A 96 -14.08 7.74 10.95
CA CYS A 96 -13.95 8.85 11.88
C CYS A 96 -14.15 10.17 11.14
N CYS A 97 -14.81 11.11 11.81
CA CYS A 97 -14.91 12.48 11.32
C CYS A 97 -13.80 13.30 11.95
N SER A 98 -12.79 13.68 11.17
CA SER A 98 -11.65 14.45 11.67
C SER A 98 -12.09 15.82 12.21
N GLN A 99 -11.23 16.47 13.00
CA GLN A 99 -11.45 17.85 13.42
C GLN A 99 -11.59 18.84 12.25
N TYR A 100 -11.14 18.45 11.06
CA TYR A 100 -11.19 19.25 9.83
C TYR A 100 -12.41 18.93 8.96
N GLY A 101 -13.29 18.03 9.39
CA GLY A 101 -14.52 17.70 8.66
C GLY A 101 -14.31 16.75 7.49
N TYR A 102 -13.35 15.83 7.60
CA TYR A 102 -13.10 14.78 6.61
C TYR A 102 -13.31 13.39 7.20
N CYS A 103 -13.85 12.49 6.39
CA CYS A 103 -13.99 11.08 6.73
C CYS A 103 -12.70 10.32 6.49
N GLY A 104 -12.35 9.43 7.43
CA GLY A 104 -11.25 8.50 7.26
C GLY A 104 -11.02 7.64 8.50
N SER A 105 -10.16 6.64 8.36
CA SER A 105 -9.90 5.62 9.40
C SER A 105 -8.52 5.74 10.04
N SER A 106 -7.71 6.73 9.64
CA SER A 106 -6.37 6.92 10.20
C SER A 106 -6.40 7.56 11.60
N ALA A 107 -5.27 7.50 12.30
CA ALA A 107 -5.12 8.17 13.60
C ALA A 107 -5.41 9.67 13.53
N ASP A 108 -5.12 10.33 12.40
CA ASP A 108 -5.38 11.76 12.21
C ASP A 108 -6.87 12.09 12.11
N HIS A 109 -7.68 11.12 11.70
CA HIS A 109 -9.15 11.26 11.62
C HIS A 109 -9.82 10.85 12.92
N CYS A 110 -9.33 9.79 13.55
CA CYS A 110 -9.94 9.17 14.72
C CYS A 110 -9.41 9.68 16.06
N GLY A 111 -8.29 10.41 16.03
CA GLY A 111 -7.54 10.89 17.19
C GLY A 111 -8.09 12.17 17.80
N THR A 112 -7.18 13.04 18.22
CA THR A 112 -7.55 14.29 18.91
C THR A 112 -8.39 15.20 18.01
N GLY A 113 -9.54 15.65 18.54
CA GLY A 113 -10.44 16.56 17.82
C GLY A 113 -11.44 15.87 16.89
N CYS A 114 -11.45 14.54 16.83
CA CYS A 114 -12.49 13.81 16.11
C CYS A 114 -13.90 14.20 16.58
N GLN A 115 -14.81 14.43 15.63
CA GLN A 115 -16.19 14.88 15.88
C GLN A 115 -17.12 13.67 16.07
N SER A 116 -17.37 13.28 17.33
CA SER A 116 -18.09 12.05 17.68
C SER A 116 -19.57 12.02 17.28
N GLU A 117 -20.15 13.18 16.97
CA GLU A 117 -21.51 13.29 16.45
C GLU A 117 -21.61 12.89 14.96
N PHE A 118 -20.47 12.85 14.25
CA PHE A 118 -20.39 12.64 12.81
C PHE A 118 -19.42 11.50 12.42
N GLY A 119 -18.82 10.79 13.37
CA GLY A 119 -17.94 9.64 13.12
C GLY A 119 -17.50 8.94 14.41
N LYS A 120 -16.81 7.80 14.30
CA LYS A 120 -16.42 6.98 15.46
C LYS A 120 -15.11 7.44 16.11
N CYS A 121 -15.18 8.32 17.11
CA CYS A 121 -14.00 8.89 17.74
C CYS A 121 -13.44 8.05 18.90
N GLY A 122 -12.13 8.13 19.12
CA GLY A 122 -11.47 7.48 20.26
C GLY A 122 -11.42 5.94 20.18
N SER A 123 -11.93 5.36 19.10
CA SER A 123 -11.98 3.93 18.85
C SER A 123 -11.35 3.61 17.51
N VAL A 124 -10.04 3.83 17.37
CA VAL A 124 -9.28 2.89 16.55
C VAL A 124 -9.05 1.66 17.44
N SER A 125 -10.12 0.95 17.78
CA SER A 125 -9.94 -0.49 17.82
C SER A 125 -9.52 -0.79 16.39
N LYS A 126 -8.23 -1.02 16.16
CA LYS A 126 -7.83 -1.87 15.05
C LYS A 126 -8.65 -3.13 15.29
N GLU A 127 -9.83 -3.23 14.68
CA GLU A 127 -10.58 -4.47 14.65
C GLU A 127 -9.64 -5.42 13.93
N THR A 128 -8.90 -6.19 14.71
CA THR A 128 -7.95 -7.14 14.18
C THR A 128 -8.77 -8.34 13.77
N VAL A 129 -8.69 -8.70 12.50
CA VAL A 129 -9.32 -9.92 12.01
C VAL A 129 -8.45 -11.08 12.45
N SER A 130 -8.91 -11.83 13.45
CA SER A 130 -8.14 -12.97 13.98
C SER A 130 -7.71 -13.92 12.86
N GLY A 131 -6.41 -14.21 12.80
CA GLY A 131 -5.84 -15.09 11.78
C GLY A 131 -5.67 -14.45 10.39
N PHE A 132 -5.78 -13.12 10.27
CA PHE A 132 -5.39 -12.35 9.10
C PHE A 132 -4.57 -11.11 9.51
N LYS A 133 -3.55 -10.74 8.73
CA LYS A 133 -2.77 -9.53 9.00
C LYS A 133 -2.15 -8.95 7.71
N TYR A 134 -1.98 -7.64 7.71
CA TYR A 134 -1.15 -6.91 6.75
C TYR A 134 0.31 -6.91 7.21
N TYR A 135 1.23 -7.28 6.31
CA TYR A 135 2.67 -7.35 6.59
C TYR A 135 3.44 -6.50 5.60
N ASP A 136 4.31 -5.61 6.09
CA ASP A 136 5.20 -4.79 5.28
C ASP A 136 6.67 -5.27 5.34
N SER A 137 6.98 -6.24 6.20
CA SER A 137 8.35 -6.66 6.50
C SER A 137 8.40 -8.08 7.03
N CYS A 138 9.56 -8.72 6.94
CA CYS A 138 9.80 -10.01 7.59
C CYS A 138 9.82 -9.88 9.12
N ILE A 139 9.60 -11.00 9.81
CA ILE A 139 9.56 -11.02 11.27
C ILE A 139 10.97 -11.11 11.90
N GLU A 140 11.90 -11.81 11.25
CA GLU A 140 13.25 -12.03 11.78
C GLU A 140 14.25 -11.02 11.22
N LYS A 141 15.20 -10.59 12.07
CA LYS A 141 16.26 -9.66 11.67
C LYS A 141 17.10 -10.22 10.53
N ASN A 142 17.56 -9.32 9.65
CA ASN A 142 18.39 -9.62 8.48
C ASN A 142 17.77 -10.61 7.48
N GLN A 143 16.48 -10.93 7.59
CA GLN A 143 15.78 -11.62 6.50
C GLN A 143 15.40 -10.64 5.40
N TRP A 144 15.45 -11.14 4.18
CA TRP A 144 14.97 -10.45 2.99
C TRP A 144 14.09 -11.36 2.15
N ALA A 145 12.82 -10.99 1.99
CA ALA A 145 11.94 -11.58 1.00
C ALA A 145 11.98 -10.77 -0.30
N LEU A 146 12.55 -11.37 -1.35
CA LEU A 146 12.47 -10.87 -2.72
C LEU A 146 11.11 -11.24 -3.30
N THR A 147 10.36 -10.25 -3.77
CA THR A 147 9.02 -10.46 -4.34
C THR A 147 8.88 -9.81 -5.71
N PHE A 148 7.98 -10.34 -6.53
CA PHE A 148 7.68 -9.85 -7.86
C PHE A 148 6.17 -9.82 -8.09
N ASP A 149 5.67 -8.70 -8.62
CA ASP A 149 4.26 -8.49 -8.94
C ASP A 149 4.02 -8.54 -10.46
N ASP A 150 2.73 -8.57 -10.81
CA ASP A 150 2.15 -8.49 -12.15
C ASP A 150 2.33 -9.69 -13.08
N GLY A 151 3.25 -10.61 -12.76
CA GLY A 151 3.48 -11.81 -13.55
C GLY A 151 2.24 -12.73 -13.68
N PRO A 152 2.32 -13.82 -14.47
CA PRO A 152 3.49 -14.27 -15.20
C PRO A 152 3.82 -13.37 -16.39
N TYR A 153 5.09 -13.29 -16.78
CA TYR A 153 5.54 -12.50 -17.92
C TYR A 153 6.52 -13.29 -18.80
N LYS A 154 6.68 -12.86 -20.07
CA LYS A 154 7.50 -13.56 -21.08
C LYS A 154 8.99 -13.70 -20.73
N PHE A 155 9.49 -12.95 -19.74
CA PHE A 155 10.89 -13.04 -19.27
C PHE A 155 11.06 -13.87 -17.99
N ASP A 156 9.98 -14.43 -17.45
CA ASP A 156 10.03 -15.14 -16.18
C ASP A 156 10.85 -16.43 -16.26
N MET A 157 10.94 -17.06 -17.44
CA MET A 157 11.78 -18.24 -17.60
C MET A 157 13.26 -17.90 -17.40
N GLU A 158 13.74 -16.81 -17.96
CA GLU A 158 15.13 -16.37 -17.76
C GLU A 158 15.35 -15.78 -16.37
N LEU A 159 14.34 -15.13 -15.79
CA LEU A 159 14.39 -14.69 -14.39
C LEU A 159 14.55 -15.89 -13.44
N LEU A 160 13.76 -16.95 -13.64
CA LEU A 160 13.88 -18.18 -12.85
C LEU A 160 15.23 -18.87 -13.03
N ASP A 161 15.85 -18.79 -14.21
CA ASP A 161 17.23 -19.26 -14.43
C ASP A 161 18.24 -18.45 -13.61
N LEU A 162 18.11 -17.13 -13.60
CA LEU A 162 18.95 -16.25 -12.79
C LEU A 162 18.80 -16.54 -11.29
N LEU A 163 17.56 -16.63 -10.78
CA LEU A 163 17.30 -16.92 -9.37
C LEU A 163 17.90 -18.28 -8.97
N LYS A 164 17.76 -19.31 -9.82
CA LYS A 164 18.38 -20.61 -9.61
C LYS A 164 19.90 -20.53 -9.60
N LYS A 165 20.51 -19.82 -10.55
CA LYS A 165 21.97 -19.60 -10.61
C LYS A 165 22.50 -18.90 -9.36
N LYS A 166 21.73 -17.95 -8.81
CA LYS A 166 22.07 -17.20 -7.59
C LYS A 166 21.69 -17.93 -6.30
N ASN A 167 21.09 -19.12 -6.38
CA ASN A 167 20.56 -19.88 -5.24
C ASN A 167 19.58 -19.07 -4.36
N VAL A 168 18.73 -18.27 -5.02
CA VAL A 168 17.74 -17.41 -4.38
C VAL A 168 16.34 -17.96 -4.64
N LYS A 169 15.47 -17.83 -3.64
CA LYS A 169 14.03 -18.06 -3.78
C LYS A 169 13.28 -16.74 -3.65
N ALA A 170 12.11 -16.70 -4.25
CA ALA A 170 11.30 -15.50 -4.36
C ALA A 170 9.82 -15.86 -4.17
N THR A 171 9.01 -14.82 -4.03
CA THR A 171 7.54 -14.93 -4.03
C THR A 171 6.99 -14.12 -5.20
N PHE A 172 6.24 -14.79 -6.07
CA PHE A 172 5.60 -14.17 -7.23
C PHE A 172 4.12 -13.96 -6.91
N PHE A 173 3.69 -12.71 -6.83
CA PHE A 173 2.29 -12.32 -6.76
C PHE A 173 1.79 -12.16 -8.19
N ILE A 174 1.04 -13.14 -8.66
CA ILE A 174 0.65 -13.23 -10.07
C ILE A 174 -0.80 -12.78 -10.30
N ASN A 175 -1.08 -12.34 -11.51
CA ASN A 175 -2.42 -12.06 -12.01
C ASN A 175 -2.97 -13.18 -12.91
N GLY A 176 -4.27 -13.11 -13.19
CA GLY A 176 -4.94 -13.98 -14.14
C GLY A 176 -5.03 -13.41 -15.56
N ALA A 177 -5.36 -12.12 -15.66
CA ALA A 177 -5.59 -11.42 -16.91
C ALA A 177 -5.06 -9.97 -16.79
N ASN A 178 -3.74 -9.84 -16.70
CA ASN A 178 -3.05 -8.55 -16.67
C ASN A 178 -2.01 -8.50 -17.81
N VAL A 179 -0.72 -8.71 -17.50
CA VAL A 179 0.39 -8.63 -18.47
C VAL A 179 0.45 -9.86 -19.39
N MET A 180 -0.06 -10.99 -18.92
CA MET A 180 -0.21 -12.24 -19.65
C MET A 180 -1.54 -12.89 -19.26
N ASP A 181 -2.24 -13.50 -20.22
CA ASP A 181 -3.39 -14.35 -19.91
C ASP A 181 -2.91 -15.69 -19.33
N ILE A 182 -3.30 -15.96 -18.09
CA ILE A 182 -2.96 -17.18 -17.34
C ILE A 182 -3.43 -18.46 -18.03
N LYS A 183 -4.38 -18.37 -18.95
CA LYS A 183 -4.92 -19.51 -19.72
C LYS A 183 -3.94 -20.02 -20.78
N THR A 184 -2.93 -19.24 -21.13
CA THR A 184 -1.94 -19.62 -22.15
C THR A 184 -1.05 -20.77 -21.66
N THR A 185 -0.55 -21.57 -22.61
CA THR A 185 0.43 -22.63 -22.32
C THR A 185 1.71 -22.05 -21.72
N GLU A 186 2.12 -20.86 -22.14
CA GLU A 186 3.30 -20.17 -21.61
C GLU A 186 3.14 -19.82 -20.14
N ALA A 187 2.04 -19.15 -19.77
CA ALA A 187 1.73 -18.83 -18.36
C ALA A 187 1.69 -20.09 -17.50
N LYS A 188 1.03 -21.15 -17.98
CA LYS A 188 0.98 -22.45 -17.29
C LYS A 188 2.39 -22.99 -17.02
N ASN A 189 3.27 -23.00 -18.03
CA ASN A 189 4.63 -23.52 -17.90
C ASN A 189 5.45 -22.68 -16.91
N ILE A 190 5.34 -21.36 -16.96
CA ILE A 190 6.01 -20.45 -16.01
C ILE A 190 5.56 -20.74 -14.58
N ILE A 191 4.25 -20.77 -14.31
CA ILE A 191 3.69 -20.99 -12.96
C ILE A 191 4.10 -22.37 -12.41
N GLN A 192 4.05 -23.40 -13.25
CA GLN A 192 4.51 -24.74 -12.86
C GLN A 192 6.00 -24.74 -12.51
N ARG A 193 6.81 -24.00 -13.26
CA ARG A 193 8.24 -23.87 -12.99
C ARG A 193 8.51 -23.08 -11.71
N MET A 194 7.83 -21.96 -11.47
CA MET A 194 7.94 -21.18 -10.22
C MET A 194 7.77 -22.10 -9.00
N ASN A 195 6.70 -22.91 -8.98
CA ASN A 195 6.45 -23.85 -7.88
C ASN A 195 7.48 -25.00 -7.84
N LYS A 196 7.85 -25.59 -8.98
CA LYS A 196 8.83 -26.69 -9.06
C LYS A 196 10.21 -26.27 -8.55
N ASP A 197 10.63 -25.06 -8.89
CA ASP A 197 11.91 -24.50 -8.45
C ASP A 197 11.86 -24.00 -6.99
N GLY A 198 10.74 -24.14 -6.29
CA GLY A 198 10.61 -23.85 -4.85
C GLY A 198 10.35 -22.38 -4.52
N HIS A 199 9.89 -21.59 -5.49
CA HIS A 199 9.34 -20.26 -5.25
C HIS A 199 7.90 -20.36 -4.75
N ILE A 200 7.40 -19.30 -4.11
CA ILE A 200 5.98 -19.20 -3.77
C ILE A 200 5.26 -18.52 -4.93
N VAL A 201 4.12 -19.08 -5.30
CA VAL A 201 3.12 -18.45 -6.19
C VAL A 201 1.96 -17.99 -5.33
N ALA A 202 1.74 -16.68 -5.26
CA ALA A 202 0.73 -16.01 -4.45
C ALA A 202 -0.20 -15.17 -5.34
N SER A 203 -1.33 -14.72 -4.78
CA SER A 203 -2.36 -14.00 -5.54
C SER A 203 -2.07 -12.50 -5.62
N HIS A 204 -2.25 -11.92 -6.81
CA HIS A 204 -2.27 -10.47 -7.02
C HIS A 204 -3.61 -9.98 -7.59
N THR A 205 -4.70 -10.72 -7.34
CA THR A 205 -6.03 -10.59 -8.00
C THR A 205 -6.04 -11.04 -9.46
N TRP A 206 -7.23 -11.23 -10.03
CA TRP A 206 -7.37 -11.71 -11.41
C TRP A 206 -6.96 -10.64 -12.41
N SER A 207 -7.52 -9.43 -12.31
CA SER A 207 -7.42 -8.37 -13.32
C SER A 207 -6.59 -7.16 -12.87
N HIS A 208 -5.89 -7.26 -11.74
CA HIS A 208 -5.16 -6.14 -11.13
C HIS A 208 -6.10 -4.97 -10.73
N SER A 209 -7.32 -5.31 -10.27
CA SER A 209 -8.30 -4.33 -9.82
C SER A 209 -7.92 -3.67 -8.49
N ASN A 210 -8.20 -2.38 -8.33
CA ASN A 210 -8.09 -1.70 -7.04
C ASN A 210 -9.16 -2.25 -6.08
N ILE A 211 -8.74 -3.08 -5.12
CA ILE A 211 -9.66 -3.79 -4.23
C ILE A 211 -10.44 -2.88 -3.27
N SER A 212 -10.01 -1.62 -3.09
CA SER A 212 -10.72 -0.61 -2.30
C SER A 212 -11.87 0.05 -3.04
N GLU A 213 -11.95 -0.14 -4.36
CA GLU A 213 -12.93 0.53 -5.23
C GLU A 213 -13.98 -0.44 -5.80
N ILE A 214 -13.83 -1.73 -5.53
CA ILE A 214 -14.75 -2.78 -6.00
C ILE A 214 -15.63 -3.29 -4.86
N SER A 215 -16.77 -3.87 -5.22
CA SER A 215 -17.67 -4.50 -4.25
C SER A 215 -17.04 -5.76 -3.63
N LYS A 216 -17.54 -6.17 -2.46
CA LYS A 216 -17.16 -7.45 -1.83
C LYS A 216 -17.34 -8.64 -2.76
N SER A 217 -18.42 -8.67 -3.56
CA SER A 217 -18.67 -9.74 -4.54
C SER A 217 -17.64 -9.75 -5.66
N GLU A 218 -17.18 -8.59 -6.11
CA GLU A 218 -16.13 -8.47 -7.12
C GLU A 218 -14.78 -8.87 -6.54
N LEU A 219 -14.44 -8.45 -5.31
CA LEU A 219 -13.24 -8.92 -4.62
C LEU A 219 -13.23 -10.45 -4.51
N ILE A 220 -14.33 -11.07 -4.10
CA ILE A 220 -14.43 -12.53 -4.05
C ILE A 220 -14.14 -13.15 -5.42
N LYS A 221 -14.72 -12.61 -6.49
CA LYS A 221 -14.52 -13.10 -7.87
C LYS A 221 -13.08 -12.94 -8.34
N GLU A 222 -12.46 -11.80 -8.06
CA GLU A 222 -11.06 -11.51 -8.38
C GLU A 222 -10.11 -12.51 -7.73
N MET A 223 -10.37 -12.89 -6.48
CA MET A 223 -9.53 -13.86 -5.76
C MET A 223 -9.79 -15.29 -6.21
N THR A 224 -11.05 -15.75 -6.22
CA THR A 224 -11.37 -17.17 -6.45
C THR A 224 -11.12 -17.60 -7.89
N LEU A 225 -11.31 -16.71 -8.87
CA LEU A 225 -11.03 -17.04 -10.27
C LEU A 225 -9.53 -17.31 -10.49
N LEU A 226 -8.66 -16.52 -9.87
CA LEU A 226 -7.22 -16.75 -9.94
C LEU A 226 -6.82 -18.03 -9.18
N GLU A 227 -7.37 -18.25 -7.98
CA GLU A 227 -7.12 -19.45 -7.18
C GLU A 227 -7.41 -20.75 -7.95
N ASP A 228 -8.51 -20.80 -8.70
CA ASP A 228 -8.89 -21.98 -9.48
C ASP A 228 -7.82 -22.34 -10.52
N TYR A 229 -7.23 -21.34 -11.19
CA TYR A 229 -6.15 -21.57 -12.15
C TYR A 229 -4.82 -21.94 -11.48
N ILE A 230 -4.46 -21.29 -10.38
CA ILE A 230 -3.26 -21.67 -9.62
C ILE A 230 -3.40 -23.11 -9.12
N TYR A 231 -4.54 -23.47 -8.54
CA TYR A 231 -4.81 -24.82 -8.08
C TYR A 231 -4.76 -25.83 -9.24
N LYS A 232 -5.37 -25.51 -10.38
CA LYS A 232 -5.32 -26.35 -11.58
C LYS A 232 -3.89 -26.63 -12.05
N TYR A 233 -2.97 -25.68 -11.91
CA TYR A 233 -1.61 -25.80 -12.45
C TYR A 233 -0.61 -26.44 -11.48
N ILE A 234 -0.75 -26.17 -10.18
CA ILE A 234 0.24 -26.59 -9.18
C ILE A 234 -0.35 -27.34 -7.98
N GLY A 235 -1.67 -27.56 -7.94
CA GLY A 235 -2.36 -28.31 -6.89
C GLY A 235 -2.40 -27.61 -5.52
N LYS A 236 -2.20 -26.28 -5.50
CA LYS A 236 -2.13 -25.48 -4.26
C LYS A 236 -2.98 -24.23 -4.39
N LYS A 237 -3.65 -23.83 -3.30
CA LYS A 237 -4.38 -22.55 -3.20
C LYS A 237 -3.57 -21.56 -2.37
N PRO A 238 -3.29 -20.33 -2.87
CA PRO A 238 -2.56 -19.33 -2.11
C PRO A 238 -3.23 -18.98 -0.78
N ALA A 239 -2.42 -18.85 0.28
CA ALA A 239 -2.84 -18.25 1.55
C ALA A 239 -2.33 -16.80 1.70
N PHE A 240 -1.49 -16.35 0.77
CA PHE A 240 -0.98 -14.99 0.70
C PHE A 240 -1.49 -14.29 -0.55
N MET A 241 -1.76 -13.00 -0.41
CA MET A 241 -2.00 -12.11 -1.54
C MET A 241 -1.30 -10.78 -1.33
N ARG A 242 -1.09 -10.04 -2.40
CA ARG A 242 -0.74 -8.62 -2.35
C ARG A 242 -1.85 -7.85 -3.05
N PRO A 243 -2.43 -6.81 -2.42
CA PRO A 243 -3.38 -5.95 -3.11
C PRO A 243 -2.68 -5.13 -4.21
N PRO A 244 -3.25 -5.06 -5.43
CA PRO A 244 -2.85 -4.06 -6.42
C PRO A 244 -2.77 -2.67 -5.80
N TYR A 245 -1.70 -1.94 -6.11
CA TYR A 245 -1.42 -0.58 -5.61
C TYR A 245 -1.26 -0.47 -4.07
N GLY A 246 -1.19 -1.59 -3.34
CA GLY A 246 -1.24 -1.58 -1.87
C GLY A 246 -2.62 -1.18 -1.32
N ALA A 247 -3.66 -1.26 -2.15
CA ALA A 247 -5.00 -0.84 -1.80
C ALA A 247 -5.59 -1.63 -0.62
N GLY A 248 -6.38 -0.96 0.21
CA GLY A 248 -7.09 -1.59 1.31
C GLY A 248 -6.22 -1.98 2.50
N ASP A 249 -5.02 -1.39 2.64
CA ASP A 249 -4.19 -1.61 3.83
C ASP A 249 -4.92 -1.21 5.11
N GLY A 250 -5.00 -2.16 6.05
CA GLY A 250 -5.71 -1.97 7.32
C GLY A 250 -7.24 -1.95 7.23
N ASP A 251 -7.83 -2.16 6.04
CA ASP A 251 -9.28 -2.24 5.88
C ASP A 251 -9.83 -3.56 6.46
N VAL A 252 -10.73 -3.43 7.43
CA VAL A 252 -11.25 -4.56 8.21
C VAL A 252 -12.22 -5.42 7.39
N GLU A 253 -13.01 -4.84 6.50
CA GLU A 253 -13.99 -5.58 5.70
C GLU A 253 -13.31 -6.32 4.54
N ILE A 254 -12.27 -5.73 3.95
CA ILE A 254 -11.37 -6.41 3.02
C ILE A 254 -10.67 -7.56 3.75
N ALA A 255 -10.10 -7.33 4.93
CA ALA A 255 -9.45 -8.37 5.72
C ALA A 255 -10.40 -9.52 6.10
N LYS A 256 -11.64 -9.21 6.52
CA LYS A 256 -12.69 -10.22 6.79
C LYS A 256 -13.02 -11.03 5.54
N THR A 257 -13.15 -10.36 4.39
CA THR A 257 -13.46 -11.02 3.11
C THR A 257 -12.31 -11.93 2.69
N LEU A 258 -11.07 -11.44 2.65
CA LEU A 258 -9.89 -12.25 2.33
C LEU A 258 -9.73 -13.42 3.30
N LYS A 259 -9.93 -13.19 4.60
CA LYS A 259 -9.89 -14.26 5.60
C LYS A 259 -10.95 -15.35 5.35
N SER A 260 -12.16 -14.97 4.95
CA SER A 260 -13.24 -15.91 4.63
C SER A 260 -12.93 -16.78 3.41
N LEU A 261 -12.00 -16.35 2.55
CA LEU A 261 -11.51 -17.10 1.38
C LEU A 261 -10.27 -17.94 1.68
N GLY A 262 -9.80 -17.96 2.93
CA GLY A 262 -8.63 -18.75 3.36
C GLY A 262 -7.31 -18.00 3.33
N TYR A 263 -7.27 -16.72 2.95
CA TYR A 263 -6.06 -15.92 3.08
C TYR A 263 -5.72 -15.65 4.55
N THR A 264 -4.42 -15.59 4.83
CA THR A 264 -3.87 -15.32 6.15
C THR A 264 -2.99 -14.06 6.18
N ALA A 265 -2.53 -13.60 5.02
CA ALA A 265 -1.74 -12.39 4.91
C ALA A 265 -2.04 -11.60 3.63
N ALA A 266 -2.19 -10.27 3.79
CA ALA A 266 -1.94 -9.30 2.74
C ALA A 266 -0.49 -8.81 2.87
N CYS A 267 0.30 -9.03 1.83
CA CYS A 267 1.74 -8.74 1.82
C CYS A 267 1.96 -7.38 1.14
N MET A 268 2.25 -6.36 1.93
CA MET A 268 2.72 -5.05 1.48
C MET A 268 4.24 -5.11 1.25
N TRP A 269 4.95 -4.01 1.50
CA TRP A 269 6.39 -3.90 1.39
C TRP A 269 6.91 -2.75 2.24
N ASN A 270 8.18 -2.81 2.62
CA ASN A 270 8.89 -1.72 3.28
C ASN A 270 10.06 -1.20 2.45
N VAL A 271 10.42 -1.91 1.38
CA VAL A 271 11.34 -1.43 0.34
C VAL A 271 10.61 -1.52 -1.00
N ASP A 272 10.28 -0.36 -1.55
CA ASP A 272 9.81 -0.22 -2.92
C ASP A 272 11.02 0.12 -3.78
N THR A 273 11.36 -0.70 -4.78
CA THR A 273 12.51 -0.40 -5.65
C THR A 273 12.20 0.71 -6.65
N LEU A 274 10.91 1.02 -6.83
CA LEU A 274 10.39 1.92 -7.85
C LEU A 274 10.92 1.55 -9.25
N ASP A 275 11.13 0.25 -9.50
CA ASP A 275 11.61 -0.29 -10.77
C ASP A 275 10.71 0.14 -11.94
N TRP A 276 9.40 0.16 -11.74
CA TRP A 276 8.41 0.57 -12.72
C TRP A 276 8.45 2.06 -13.08
N ASP A 277 8.73 2.94 -12.10
CA ASP A 277 8.79 4.40 -12.30
C ASP A 277 10.18 4.86 -12.74
N LYS A 278 11.23 4.24 -12.19
CA LYS A 278 12.64 4.53 -12.47
C LYS A 278 13.23 3.65 -13.55
N THR A 279 12.37 2.98 -14.33
CA THR A 279 12.73 2.20 -15.53
C THR A 279 13.85 1.18 -15.29
N GLY A 280 13.84 0.57 -14.11
CA GLY A 280 14.83 -0.42 -13.68
C GLY A 280 16.22 0.15 -13.38
N ASN A 281 16.31 1.42 -12.97
CA ASN A 281 17.57 2.03 -12.56
C ASN A 281 18.15 1.33 -11.31
N VAL A 282 19.29 0.64 -11.51
CA VAL A 282 19.98 -0.13 -10.47
C VAL A 282 20.37 0.73 -9.27
N ASP A 283 21.01 1.88 -9.50
CA ASP A 283 21.51 2.72 -8.41
C ASP A 283 20.37 3.26 -7.54
N TYR A 284 19.23 3.57 -8.17
CA TYR A 284 18.03 4.00 -7.47
C TYR A 284 17.48 2.89 -6.58
N ALA A 285 17.26 1.69 -7.14
CA ALA A 285 16.75 0.53 -6.39
C ALA A 285 17.67 0.18 -5.21
N LEU A 286 19.00 0.11 -5.43
CA LEU A 286 19.96 -0.12 -4.36
C LEU A 286 19.99 1.01 -3.32
N GLY A 287 19.69 2.24 -3.74
CA GLY A 287 19.46 3.39 -2.87
C GLY A 287 18.29 3.18 -1.92
N GLU A 288 17.18 2.59 -2.38
CA GLU A 288 16.03 2.25 -1.54
C GLU A 288 16.39 1.16 -0.53
N PHE A 289 17.06 0.08 -0.94
CA PHE A 289 17.56 -0.95 -0.02
C PHE A 289 18.48 -0.35 1.07
N LYS A 290 19.36 0.58 0.69
CA LYS A 290 20.31 1.20 1.62
C LYS A 290 19.62 1.92 2.79
N LYS A 291 18.42 2.49 2.58
CA LYS A 291 17.66 3.18 3.64
C LYS A 291 17.14 2.24 4.73
N TYR A 292 17.06 0.94 4.45
CA TYR A 292 16.45 -0.06 5.34
C TYR A 292 17.45 -1.10 5.87
N LEU A 293 18.75 -0.91 5.65
CA LEU A 293 19.78 -1.79 6.21
C LEU A 293 19.66 -1.91 7.74
N GLY A 294 19.80 -3.13 8.23
CA GLY A 294 19.62 -3.50 9.64
C GLY A 294 18.17 -3.79 10.05
N LYS A 295 17.20 -3.62 9.15
CA LYS A 295 15.79 -4.01 9.34
C LYS A 295 15.47 -5.27 8.54
N PRO A 296 14.48 -6.09 8.94
CA PRO A 296 13.91 -7.10 8.05
C PRO A 296 13.31 -6.43 6.80
N ILE A 297 13.46 -7.06 5.63
CA ILE A 297 13.06 -6.47 4.35
C ILE A 297 12.08 -7.37 3.62
N LEU A 298 11.00 -6.77 3.14
CA LEU A 298 10.11 -7.32 2.14
C LEU A 298 10.13 -6.33 0.97
N SER A 299 10.78 -6.71 -0.14
CA SER A 299 10.99 -5.82 -1.28
C SER A 299 9.93 -6.02 -2.35
N LEU A 300 9.41 -4.92 -2.92
CA LEU A 300 8.53 -4.90 -4.08
C LEU A 300 9.35 -4.70 -5.35
N ASN A 301 9.17 -5.62 -6.31
CA ASN A 301 9.62 -5.51 -7.70
C ASN A 301 8.48 -5.98 -8.61
N HIS A 302 8.60 -5.76 -9.91
CA HIS A 302 7.61 -6.14 -10.91
C HIS A 302 8.27 -7.00 -12.01
N ASN A 303 7.54 -8.02 -12.48
CA ASN A 303 7.98 -8.82 -13.64
C ASN A 303 7.94 -8.02 -14.95
N PHE A 304 7.14 -6.94 -14.98
CA PHE A 304 6.85 -6.13 -16.15
C PHE A 304 6.64 -4.67 -15.77
N TYR A 305 7.16 -3.76 -16.59
CA TYR A 305 6.85 -2.33 -16.53
C TYR A 305 7.34 -1.63 -17.81
N GLY A 306 6.48 -0.78 -18.39
CA GLY A 306 6.79 -0.04 -19.61
C GLY A 306 7.41 -0.91 -20.72
N ASP A 307 8.49 -0.42 -21.33
CA ASP A 307 9.26 -1.12 -22.37
C ASP A 307 10.48 -1.87 -21.81
N ILE A 308 10.38 -2.41 -20.58
CA ILE A 308 11.51 -3.09 -19.94
C ILE A 308 12.07 -4.20 -20.84
N SER A 309 13.39 -4.21 -21.01
CA SER A 309 14.09 -5.27 -21.72
C SER A 309 14.43 -6.42 -20.78
N LYS A 310 14.48 -7.65 -21.31
CA LYS A 310 14.98 -8.81 -20.56
C LYS A 310 16.33 -8.53 -19.89
N LYS A 311 17.27 -7.92 -20.63
CA LYS A 311 18.61 -7.61 -20.10
C LYS A 311 18.52 -6.68 -18.90
N SER A 312 17.71 -5.62 -18.98
CA SER A 312 17.55 -4.64 -17.92
C SER A 312 16.92 -5.25 -16.67
N LEU A 313 15.84 -6.03 -16.82
CA LEU A 313 15.22 -6.76 -15.72
C LEU A 313 16.23 -7.67 -15.01
N LEU A 314 16.92 -8.53 -15.77
CA LEU A 314 17.89 -9.46 -15.19
C LEU A 314 19.08 -8.74 -14.52
N THR A 315 19.53 -7.61 -15.09
CA THR A 315 20.62 -6.80 -14.52
C THR A 315 20.22 -6.21 -13.18
N LEU A 316 19.00 -5.66 -13.09
CA LEU A 316 18.49 -5.10 -11.84
C LEU A 316 18.42 -6.17 -10.74
N ILE A 317 17.78 -7.30 -11.02
CA ILE A 317 17.58 -8.35 -10.03
C ILE A 317 18.90 -9.00 -9.62
N GLU A 318 19.85 -9.18 -10.56
CA GLU A 318 21.19 -9.65 -10.22
C GLU A 318 21.91 -8.68 -9.27
N ALA A 319 21.81 -7.37 -9.52
CA ALA A 319 22.42 -6.35 -8.67
C ALA A 319 21.79 -6.29 -7.27
N GLU A 320 20.47 -6.40 -7.14
CA GLU A 320 19.77 -6.47 -5.86
C GLU A 320 20.22 -7.67 -5.03
N ILE A 321 20.25 -8.85 -5.66
CA ILE A 321 20.68 -10.09 -5.01
C ILE A 321 22.12 -9.97 -4.50
N ASP A 322 23.03 -9.56 -5.38
CA ASP A 322 24.45 -9.46 -5.04
C ASP A 322 24.67 -8.40 -3.93
N TYR A 323 23.95 -7.27 -4.00
CA TYR A 323 24.00 -6.25 -2.97
C TYR A 323 23.52 -6.77 -1.62
N MET A 324 22.33 -7.38 -1.56
CA MET A 324 21.74 -7.85 -0.30
C MET A 324 22.57 -8.96 0.34
N HIS A 325 23.10 -9.89 -0.44
CA HIS A 325 24.06 -10.88 0.05
C HIS A 325 25.34 -10.21 0.58
N SER A 326 25.87 -9.18 -0.10
CA SER A 326 27.05 -8.44 0.39
C SER A 326 26.81 -7.72 1.73
N LYS A 327 25.55 -7.45 2.09
CA LYS A 327 25.14 -6.85 3.36
C LYS A 327 24.79 -7.89 4.44
N GLY A 328 24.97 -9.18 4.14
CA GLY A 328 24.71 -10.26 5.09
C GLY A 328 23.23 -10.58 5.31
N TYR A 329 22.36 -10.17 4.39
CA TYR A 329 20.95 -10.56 4.44
C TYR A 329 20.77 -12.01 4.00
N VAL A 330 19.87 -12.71 4.69
CA VAL A 330 19.44 -14.06 4.33
C VAL A 330 18.19 -13.96 3.47
N ASN A 331 18.31 -14.34 2.20
CA ASN A 331 17.14 -14.44 1.33
C ASN A 331 16.20 -15.56 1.81
N VAL A 332 14.90 -15.27 1.86
CA VAL A 332 13.86 -16.20 2.28
C VAL A 332 12.61 -16.07 1.41
N THR A 333 11.84 -17.16 1.32
CA THR A 333 10.47 -17.15 0.79
C THR A 333 9.49 -16.49 1.79
N MET A 334 8.32 -16.05 1.30
CA MET A 334 7.33 -15.33 2.13
C MET A 334 6.84 -16.13 3.34
N ASP A 335 6.70 -17.45 3.24
CA ASP A 335 6.31 -18.32 4.36
C ASP A 335 7.29 -18.23 5.54
N LYS A 336 8.59 -18.24 5.24
CA LYS A 336 9.66 -18.07 6.23
C LYS A 336 9.75 -16.64 6.72
N CYS A 337 9.59 -15.66 5.82
CA CYS A 337 9.57 -14.23 6.14
C CYS A 337 8.48 -13.88 7.15
N LEU A 338 7.29 -14.49 7.02
CA LEU A 338 6.12 -14.18 7.85
C LEU A 338 5.87 -15.20 8.97
N GLY A 339 6.53 -16.36 8.95
CA GLY A 339 6.24 -17.46 9.87
C GLY A 339 4.86 -18.10 9.65
N LEU A 340 4.37 -18.10 8.40
CA LEU A 340 3.02 -18.54 8.02
C LEU A 340 3.09 -19.59 6.91
N LYS A 341 2.01 -20.36 6.73
CA LYS A 341 1.90 -21.27 5.57
C LYS A 341 1.57 -20.48 4.31
N ALA A 342 2.31 -20.71 3.22
CA ALA A 342 2.08 -20.06 1.94
C ALA A 342 0.79 -20.48 1.23
N TYR A 343 0.25 -21.64 1.59
CA TYR A 343 -0.89 -22.26 0.93
C TYR A 343 -1.91 -22.73 1.99
N GLN A 344 -3.18 -22.77 1.58
CA GLN A 344 -4.34 -23.08 2.43
C GLN A 344 -4.36 -24.55 2.90
#